data_AF-A0A259LG75-F1
#
_entry.id   AF-A0A259LG75-F1
#
_cell.length_a   1.000
_cell.length_b   1.000
_cell.length_c   1.000
_cell.angle_alpha   90.00
_cell.angle_beta   90.00
_cell.angle_gamma   90.00
#
_symmetry.space_group_name_H-M   'P 1'
#
loop_
_entity.id
_entity.type
_entity.pdbx_description
1 polymer ?
#
loop_
_entity_poly.entity_id
_entity_poly.type
_entity_poly.pdbx_seq_one_letter_code
_entity_poly.pdbx_strand_id
1 'polypeptide(L)'
;MATYALDAAGIQWTEVFVGGGIGTIGAAVSAGLAVAALGRRVAPAVTVDVGPRVGLPGLPSREVMLYSNLTDRTACKALRTLGAAIRSTAGGPT
;
A
#
# COMPACT_ATOMS: atom_id res chain seq x y z
N MET A 1 -7.05 -1.45 9.28
CA MET A 1 -6.86 -2.58 8.35
C MET A 1 -7.93 -2.54 7.28
N ALA A 2 -7.74 -3.19 6.13
CA ALA A 2 -8.70 -3.13 5.01
C ALA A 2 -10.03 -3.84 5.33
N THR A 3 -9.96 -4.98 6.02
CA THR A 3 -11.14 -5.72 6.49
C THR A 3 -12.04 -4.86 7.39
N TYR A 4 -11.47 -4.11 8.33
CA TYR A 4 -12.27 -3.15 9.13
C TYR A 4 -13.03 -2.12 8.31
N ALA A 5 -12.50 -1.68 7.15
CA ALA A 5 -13.23 -0.75 6.30
C ALA A 5 -14.44 -1.44 5.63
N LEU A 6 -14.29 -2.73 5.26
CA LEU A 6 -15.39 -3.54 4.75
C LEU A 6 -16.45 -3.79 5.82
N ASP A 7 -16.01 -4.15 7.03
CA ASP A 7 -16.89 -4.38 8.18
C ASP A 7 -17.70 -3.12 8.52
N ALA A 8 -17.05 -1.95 8.55
CA ALA A 8 -17.70 -0.66 8.79
C ALA A 8 -18.68 -0.26 7.68
N ALA A 9 -18.43 -0.71 6.45
CA ALA A 9 -19.33 -0.51 5.30
C ALA A 9 -20.42 -1.61 5.19
N GLY A 10 -20.42 -2.61 6.07
CA GLY A 10 -21.35 -3.75 6.01
C GLY A 10 -21.13 -4.69 4.82
N ILE A 11 -19.96 -4.64 4.18
CA ILE A 11 -19.62 -5.47 3.02
C ILE A 11 -19.13 -6.83 3.49
N GLN A 12 -19.87 -7.88 3.14
CA GLN A 12 -19.46 -9.25 3.39
C GLN A 12 -18.24 -9.59 2.52
N TRP A 13 -17.25 -10.26 3.11
CA TRP A 13 -16.03 -10.67 2.44
C TRP A 13 -15.63 -12.08 2.86
N THR A 14 -14.90 -12.76 1.98
CA THR A 14 -14.37 -14.10 2.21
C THR A 14 -12.87 -14.10 1.96
N GLU A 15 -12.10 -14.70 2.86
CA GLU A 15 -10.69 -14.94 2.63
C GLU A 15 -10.51 -16.09 1.62
N VAL A 16 -10.03 -15.76 0.42
CA VAL A 16 -9.80 -16.75 -0.65
C VAL A 16 -8.33 -17.15 -0.77
N PHE A 17 -7.42 -16.35 -0.23
CA PHE A 17 -5.98 -16.57 -0.33
C PHE A 17 -5.22 -15.85 0.81
N VAL A 18 -4.28 -16.55 1.44
CA VAL A 18 -3.32 -16.01 2.41
C VAL A 18 -1.91 -16.29 1.92
N GLY A 19 -1.07 -15.25 1.86
CA GLY A 19 0.32 -15.37 1.42
C GLY A 19 1.27 -14.68 2.39
N GLY A 20 2.52 -15.15 2.44
CA GLY A 20 3.55 -14.66 3.36
C GLY A 20 4.09 -13.25 3.05
N GLY A 21 3.58 -12.57 2.02
CA GLY A 21 4.00 -11.21 1.69
C GLY A 21 3.31 -10.62 0.47
N ILE A 22 3.60 -9.34 0.21
CA ILE A 22 2.99 -8.54 -0.86
C ILE A 22 3.25 -9.13 -2.24
N GLY A 23 4.43 -9.70 -2.50
CA GLY A 23 4.74 -10.32 -3.79
C GLY A 23 3.84 -11.51 -4.11
N THR A 24 3.57 -12.36 -3.12
CA THR A 24 2.68 -13.52 -3.25
C THR A 24 1.24 -13.06 -3.51
N ILE A 25 0.77 -12.05 -2.77
CA ILE A 25 -0.56 -11.47 -2.97
C ILE A 25 -0.67 -10.84 -4.37
N GLY A 26 0.37 -10.12 -4.80
CA GLY A 26 0.43 -9.50 -6.13
C GLY A 26 0.32 -10.54 -7.26
N ALA A 27 0.99 -11.68 -7.12
CA ALA A 27 0.86 -12.78 -8.08
C ALA A 27 -0.57 -13.35 -8.12
N ALA A 28 -1.20 -13.57 -6.97
CA ALA A 28 -2.58 -14.08 -6.90
C ALA A 28 -3.59 -13.13 -7.56
N VAL A 29 -3.48 -11.82 -7.32
CA VAL A 29 -4.34 -10.82 -7.97
C VAL A 29 -4.05 -10.72 -9.46
N SER A 30 -2.78 -10.78 -9.87
CA SER A 30 -2.40 -10.76 -11.29
C SER A 30 -2.94 -11.97 -12.05
N ALA A 31 -3.10 -13.11 -11.37
CA ALA A 31 -3.73 -14.31 -11.91
C ALA A 31 -5.27 -14.26 -11.89
N GLY A 32 -5.88 -13.20 -11.37
CA GLY A 32 -7.34 -13.03 -11.32
C GLY A 32 -8.03 -13.85 -10.22
N LEU A 33 -7.30 -14.33 -9.21
CA LEU A 33 -7.87 -15.15 -8.14
C LEU A 33 -8.74 -14.35 -7.16
N ALA A 34 -8.40 -13.08 -6.93
CA ALA A 34 -8.99 -12.26 -5.88
C ALA A 34 -8.77 -10.76 -6.11
N VAL A 35 -9.43 -9.94 -5.29
CA VAL A 35 -9.11 -8.52 -5.09
C VAL A 35 -8.25 -8.37 -3.83
N ALA A 36 -7.22 -7.53 -3.87
CA ALA A 36 -6.40 -7.22 -2.68
C ALA A 36 -6.23 -5.71 -2.47
N ALA A 37 -6.17 -5.32 -1.19
CA ALA A 37 -5.82 -3.96 -0.78
C ALA A 37 -4.31 -3.72 -0.89
N LEU A 38 -3.87 -3.17 -2.01
CA LEU A 38 -2.45 -2.87 -2.27
C LEU A 38 -2.19 -1.37 -2.33
N GLY A 39 -1.02 -0.95 -1.82
CA GLY A 39 -0.55 0.40 -2.05
C GLY A 39 -0.17 0.58 -3.53
N ARG A 40 -0.50 1.74 -4.13
CA ARG A 40 -0.27 2.03 -5.55
C ARG A 40 1.12 1.65 -6.07
N ARG A 41 2.18 1.83 -5.25
CA ARG A 41 3.58 1.54 -5.62
C ARG A 41 3.93 0.05 -5.71
N VAL A 42 3.19 -0.80 -5.00
CA VAL A 42 3.45 -2.24 -4.94
C VAL A 42 2.44 -3.05 -5.72
N ALA A 43 1.39 -2.40 -6.23
CA ALA A 43 0.42 -3.03 -7.11
C ALA A 43 1.11 -3.43 -8.42
N PRO A 44 0.95 -4.70 -8.88
CA PRO A 44 1.48 -5.12 -10.17
C PRO A 44 0.89 -4.29 -11.31
N ALA A 45 1.70 -3.96 -12.32
CA ALA A 45 1.27 -3.11 -13.42
C ALA A 45 0.09 -3.66 -14.25
N VAL A 46 -0.15 -4.98 -14.20
CA VAL A 46 -1.26 -5.66 -14.87
C VAL A 46 -2.59 -5.55 -14.10
N THR A 47 -2.57 -5.00 -12.89
CA THR A 47 -3.76 -4.86 -12.04
C THR A 47 -4.42 -3.50 -12.21
N VAL A 48 -5.72 -3.43 -11.94
CA VAL A 48 -6.53 -2.21 -11.99
C VAL A 48 -7.21 -1.98 -10.64
N ASP A 49 -7.46 -0.72 -10.30
CA ASP A 49 -8.29 -0.41 -9.14
C ASP A 49 -9.77 -0.67 -9.45
N VAL A 50 -10.34 -1.64 -8.76
CA VAL A 50 -11.75 -2.03 -8.89
C VAL A 50 -12.65 -1.40 -7.82
N GLY A 51 -12.07 -0.74 -6.81
CA GLY A 51 -12.80 -0.26 -5.64
C GLY A 51 -14.02 0.58 -5.97
N PRO A 52 -13.89 1.66 -6.75
CA PRO A 52 -15.03 2.49 -7.16
C PRO A 52 -16.07 1.74 -8.01
N ARG A 53 -15.62 0.75 -8.80
CA ARG A 53 -16.50 0.01 -9.74
C ARG A 53 -17.39 -0.99 -9.02
N VAL A 54 -16.94 -1.53 -7.89
CA VAL A 54 -17.67 -2.56 -7.12
C VAL A 54 -18.13 -2.04 -5.75
N GLY A 55 -18.06 -0.72 -5.52
CA GLY A 55 -18.57 -0.08 -4.31
C GLY A 55 -17.74 -0.32 -3.06
N LEU A 56 -16.43 -0.60 -3.18
CA LEU A 56 -15.56 -0.76 -2.02
C LEU A 56 -15.27 0.60 -1.37
N PRO A 57 -15.20 0.66 -0.03
CA PRO A 57 -14.84 1.86 0.69
C PRO A 57 -13.38 2.24 0.42
N GLY A 58 -13.12 3.55 0.40
CA GLY A 58 -11.76 4.07 0.35
C GLY A 58 -10.98 3.67 1.60
N LEU A 59 -9.72 3.26 1.42
CA LEU A 59 -8.85 2.92 2.54
C LEU A 59 -8.14 4.16 3.07
N PRO A 60 -8.01 4.31 4.40
CA PRO A 60 -7.28 5.44 4.96
C PRO A 60 -5.80 5.38 4.57
N SER A 61 -5.22 6.54 4.29
CA SER A 61 -3.78 6.68 4.08
C SER A 61 -3.02 6.20 5.32
N ARG A 62 -1.86 5.55 5.10
CA ARG A 62 -0.92 5.22 6.17
C ARG A 62 0.31 6.09 6.05
N GLU A 63 0.76 6.59 7.19
CA GLU A 63 2.03 7.30 7.28
C GLU A 63 3.20 6.32 7.31
N VAL A 64 4.28 6.67 6.62
CA VAL A 64 5.54 5.94 6.66
C VAL A 64 6.55 6.82 7.40
N MET A 65 7.03 6.34 8.54
CA MET A 65 8.03 7.05 9.34
C MET A 65 9.43 6.48 9.17
N LEU A 66 10.41 7.36 9.01
CA LEU A 66 11.83 7.04 9.04
C LEU A 66 12.36 7.28 10.46
N TYR A 67 12.67 6.20 11.17
CA TYR A 67 13.31 6.27 12.48
C TYR A 67 14.82 6.27 12.33
N SER A 68 15.49 7.18 13.05
CA SER A 68 16.95 7.21 13.13
C SER A 68 17.40 7.78 14.48
N ASN A 69 18.54 7.29 14.97
CA ASN A 69 19.21 7.79 16.17
C ASN A 69 20.51 8.54 15.84
N LEU A 70 20.67 8.99 14.58
CA LEU A 70 21.87 9.72 14.16
C LEU A 70 21.85 11.15 14.70
N THR A 71 22.95 11.56 15.34
CA THR A 71 23.10 12.90 15.94
C THR A 71 24.09 13.78 15.19
N ASP A 72 25.00 13.20 14.40
CA ASP A 72 25.97 13.97 13.62
C ASP A 72 25.30 14.74 12.46
N ARG A 73 25.82 15.94 12.17
CA ARG A 73 25.27 16.85 11.16
C ARG A 73 25.35 16.28 9.75
N THR A 74 26.42 15.56 9.42
CA THR A 74 26.62 14.95 8.09
C THR A 74 25.63 13.81 7.89
N ALA A 75 25.49 12.94 8.89
CA ALA A 75 24.54 11.84 8.88
C ALA A 75 23.08 12.33 8.76
N CYS A 76 22.72 13.39 9.48
CA CYS A 76 21.41 14.04 9.35
C CYS A 76 21.16 14.61 7.95
N LYS A 77 22.18 15.17 7.29
CA LYS A 77 22.06 15.70 5.92
C LYS A 77 21.81 14.56 4.92
N ALA A 78 22.51 13.44 5.06
CA ALA A 78 22.29 12.25 4.23
C ALA A 78 20.87 11.69 4.41
N LEU A 79 20.39 11.55 5.65
CA LEU A 79 19.01 11.11 5.95
C LEU A 79 17.96 12.02 5.34
N ARG A 80 18.15 13.35 5.41
CA ARG A 80 17.23 14.31 4.78
C ARG A 80 17.17 14.13 3.27
N THR A 81 18.32 13.88 2.64
CA THR A 81 18.43 13.63 1.20
C THR A 81 17.71 12.34 0.82
N LEU A 82 17.94 11.25 1.57
CA LEU A 82 17.23 9.98 1.37
C LEU A 82 15.71 10.14 1.56
N GLY A 83 15.29 10.81 2.62
CA GLY A 83 13.87 11.07 2.88
C GLY A 83 13.21 11.90 1.76
N ALA A 84 13.93 12.85 1.18
CA ALA A 84 13.45 13.61 0.03
C ALA A 84 13.29 12.72 -1.21
N ALA A 85 14.27 11.86 -1.51
CA ALA A 85 14.19 10.91 -2.62
C ALA A 85 13.03 9.91 -2.45
N ILE A 86 12.81 9.39 -1.24
CA ILE A 86 11.68 8.49 -0.97
C ILE A 86 10.35 9.23 -1.18
N ARG A 87 10.22 10.49 -0.71
CA ARG A 87 9.02 11.30 -0.93
C ARG A 87 8.78 11.63 -2.40
N SER A 88 9.81 11.88 -3.20
CA SER A 88 9.64 12.16 -4.64
C SER A 88 9.07 10.95 -5.39
N THR A 89 9.38 9.73 -4.94
CA THR A 89 8.75 8.50 -5.48
C THR A 89 7.33 8.25 -4.92
N ALA A 90 6.89 9.01 -3.91
CA ALA A 90 5.57 8.84 -3.29
C ALA A 90 4.45 9.65 -3.95
N GLY A 91 4.79 10.78 -4.60
CA GLY A 91 3.85 11.67 -5.28
C GLY A 91 3.74 11.38 -6.77
N GLY A 92 2.94 10.37 -7.15
CA GLY A 92 2.33 10.32 -8.49
C GLY A 92 1.01 11.10 -8.49
N PRO A 93 0.64 11.76 -9.61
CA PRO A 93 -0.47 12.71 -9.66
C PRO A 93 -1.76 12.05 -9.16
N THR A 94 -2.51 12.82 -8.36
CA THR A 94 -3.89 12.55 -7.97
C THR A 94 -4.81 12.58 -9.16
#